data_AF-A0A2S9HRI7-F1
#
_entry.id   AF-A0A2S9HRI7-F1
#
_cell.length_a   1.000
_cell.length_b   1.000
_cell.length_c   1.000
_cell.angle_alpha   90.00
_cell.angle_beta   90.00
_cell.angle_gamma   90.00
#
_symmetry.space_group_name_H-M   'P 1'
#
loop_
_entity.id
_entity.type
_entity.pdbx_description
1 polymer ?
#
loop_
_entity_poly.entity_id
_entity_poly.type
_entity_poly.pdbx_seq_one_letter_code
_entity_poly.pdbx_strand_id
1 'polypeptide(L)'
;MSENKYSQLNHNELLKGVKIDKEKLAEIVSKKTTNPLALKTVGKSITNEMLNEMITLQKEKEHRTEQYNQSVLRTLEKIEQNTGNLYQIVQLLNTQTDKQDTIIELLTEVLAISTSATKEEAEGKYRSVMKKITTVTEDVETIQKLSGFAQMVFQMFQSLG
;
A
#
# COMPACT_ATOMS: atom_id res chain seq x y z
N MET A 1 14.99 0.10 -19.10
CA MET A 1 15.19 -1.20 -18.43
C MET A 1 16.34 -1.01 -17.45
N SER A 2 16.07 -0.86 -16.16
CA SER A 2 17.10 -0.59 -15.14
C SER A 2 17.54 -1.91 -14.49
N GLU A 3 18.79 -2.28 -14.69
CA GLU A 3 19.40 -3.45 -14.08
C GLU A 3 19.49 -3.29 -12.55
N ASN A 4 19.08 -4.34 -11.84
CA ASN A 4 19.05 -4.44 -10.39
C ASN A 4 20.49 -4.50 -9.84
N LYS A 5 20.92 -3.41 -9.20
CA LYS A 5 22.30 -3.17 -8.73
C LYS A 5 22.69 -3.99 -7.48
N TYR A 6 21.87 -4.94 -7.02
CA TYR A 6 22.09 -5.69 -5.78
C TYR A 6 22.59 -7.12 -5.94
N SER A 7 22.94 -7.58 -7.15
CA SER A 7 23.21 -9.00 -7.40
C SER A 7 24.64 -9.49 -7.16
N GLN A 8 25.56 -8.70 -6.59
CA GLN A 8 26.94 -9.17 -6.37
C GLN A 8 27.56 -8.73 -5.05
N LEU A 9 27.04 -9.25 -3.93
CA LEU A 9 27.86 -9.36 -2.72
C LEU A 9 28.71 -10.62 -2.84
N ASN A 10 29.99 -10.41 -3.14
CA ASN A 10 30.99 -11.43 -3.33
C ASN A 10 31.12 -12.26 -2.03
N HIS A 11 30.93 -13.59 -2.10
CA HIS A 11 30.90 -14.52 -0.96
C HIS A 11 32.14 -14.39 -0.02
N ASN A 12 33.24 -13.84 -0.53
CA ASN A 12 34.48 -13.58 0.21
C ASN A 12 34.48 -12.36 1.14
N GLU A 13 33.55 -11.40 1.00
CA GLU A 13 33.51 -10.20 1.85
C GLU A 13 32.94 -10.48 3.26
N LEU A 14 32.02 -11.45 3.38
CA LEU A 14 31.35 -11.80 4.64
C LEU A 14 32.28 -12.44 5.69
N LEU A 15 33.46 -12.91 5.28
CA LEU A 15 34.41 -13.62 6.13
C LEU A 15 35.65 -12.79 6.51
N LYS A 16 35.78 -11.55 6.01
CA LYS A 16 37.00 -10.73 6.19
C LYS A 16 37.29 -10.24 7.62
N GLY A 17 36.36 -10.40 8.56
CA GLY A 17 36.51 -9.94 9.94
C GLY A 17 36.60 -11.04 11.01
N VAL A 18 36.34 -12.30 10.66
CA VAL A 18 36.31 -13.40 11.64
C VAL A 18 37.72 -13.93 11.82
N LYS A 19 38.43 -13.47 12.86
CA LYS A 19 39.70 -14.09 13.29
C LYS A 19 39.41 -15.49 13.83
N ILE A 20 39.55 -16.48 12.96
CA ILE A 20 39.45 -17.88 13.34
C ILE A 20 40.74 -18.29 14.06
N ASP A 21 40.63 -18.58 15.35
CA ASP A 21 41.70 -19.15 16.16
C ASP A 21 41.95 -20.61 15.71
N LYS A 22 43.00 -20.78 14.90
CA LYS A 22 43.33 -22.08 14.27
C LYS A 22 43.76 -23.13 15.28
N GLU A 23 44.29 -22.72 16.44
CA GLU A 23 44.73 -23.65 17.49
C GLU A 23 43.53 -24.19 18.27
N LYS A 24 42.57 -23.33 18.62
CA LYS A 24 41.30 -23.77 19.22
C LYS A 24 40.48 -24.67 18.30
N LEU A 25 40.48 -24.39 16.99
CA LEU A 25 39.82 -25.28 16.03
C LEU A 25 40.52 -26.65 15.94
N ALA A 26 41.85 -26.69 15.93
CA ALA A 26 42.59 -27.94 15.93
C ALA A 26 42.32 -28.77 17.20
N GLU A 27 42.21 -28.11 18.35
CA GLU A 27 41.88 -28.78 19.62
C GLU A 27 40.47 -29.37 19.61
N ILE A 28 39.47 -28.61 19.13
CA ILE A 28 38.07 -29.06 19.03
C ILE A 28 37.91 -30.21 18.03
N VAL A 29 38.63 -30.17 16.90
CA VAL A 29 38.63 -31.23 15.88
C VAL A 29 39.33 -32.50 16.39
N SER A 30 40.38 -32.37 17.20
CA SER A 30 41.07 -33.53 17.78
C SER A 30 40.24 -34.27 18.84
N LYS A 31 39.32 -33.58 19.53
CA LYS A 31 38.55 -34.13 20.67
C LYS A 31 37.20 -34.77 20.27
N LYS A 32 36.80 -34.75 18.99
CA LYS A 32 35.52 -35.34 18.55
C LYS A 32 35.67 -36.04 17.19
N THR A 33 35.82 -37.37 17.24
CA THR A 33 35.71 -38.36 16.13
C THR A 33 36.58 -38.13 14.89
N THR A 34 37.47 -39.10 14.60
CA THR A 34 38.35 -39.13 13.42
C THR A 34 37.68 -39.62 12.13
N ASN A 35 36.34 -39.66 12.05
CA ASN A 35 35.65 -40.12 10.84
C ASN A 35 35.28 -38.96 9.88
N PRO A 36 36.00 -38.78 8.75
CA PRO A 36 35.76 -37.68 7.80
C PRO A 36 34.37 -37.73 7.12
N LEU A 37 33.71 -38.89 7.08
CA LEU A 37 32.34 -39.02 6.53
C LEU A 37 31.28 -38.40 7.45
N ALA A 38 31.50 -38.45 8.78
CA ALA A 38 30.60 -37.84 9.75
C ALA A 38 30.68 -36.30 9.71
N LEU A 39 31.89 -35.73 9.58
CA LEU A 39 32.08 -34.29 9.41
C LEU A 39 31.45 -33.76 8.12
N LYS A 40 31.58 -34.48 7.01
CA LYS A 40 31.00 -34.08 5.70
C LYS A 40 29.47 -34.08 5.73
N THR A 41 28.87 -35.01 6.47
CA THR A 41 27.41 -35.11 6.62
C THR A 41 26.86 -33.99 7.51
N VAL A 42 27.52 -33.70 8.63
CA VAL A 42 27.14 -32.59 9.53
C VAL A 42 27.30 -31.24 8.84
N GLY A 43 28.40 -31.02 8.10
CA GLY A 43 28.61 -29.79 7.33
C GLY A 43 27.58 -29.57 6.20
N LYS A 44 27.10 -30.65 5.57
CA LYS A 44 26.00 -30.60 4.58
C LYS A 44 24.65 -30.27 5.21
N SER A 45 24.37 -30.77 6.42
CA SER A 45 23.12 -30.47 7.13
C SER A 45 23.04 -28.99 7.53
N ILE A 46 24.13 -28.46 8.10
CA ILE A 46 24.22 -27.05 8.51
C ILE A 46 24.08 -26.10 7.31
N THR A 47 24.69 -26.45 6.17
CA THR A 47 24.57 -25.63 4.95
C THR A 47 23.18 -25.65 4.33
N ASN A 48 22.45 -26.77 4.42
CA ASN A 48 21.06 -26.85 3.95
C ASN A 48 20.09 -26.07 4.87
N GLU A 49 20.28 -26.12 6.18
CA GLU A 49 19.47 -25.36 7.14
C GLU A 49 19.66 -23.85 6.95
N MET A 50 20.91 -23.39 6.84
CA MET A 50 21.21 -21.98 6.56
C MET A 50 20.66 -21.52 5.20
N LEU A 51 20.68 -22.37 4.18
CA LEU A 51 20.11 -22.06 2.87
C LEU A 51 18.58 -21.93 2.96
N ASN A 52 17.91 -22.83 3.69
CA ASN A 52 16.47 -22.76 3.89
C ASN A 52 16.07 -21.49 4.65
N GLU A 53 16.81 -21.14 5.70
CA GLU A 53 16.58 -19.92 6.48
C GLU A 53 16.79 -18.64 5.64
N MET A 54 17.81 -18.63 4.79
CA MET A 54 18.05 -17.54 3.83
C MET A 54 16.91 -17.42 2.81
N ILE A 55 16.40 -18.54 2.29
CA ILE A 55 15.27 -18.55 1.36
C ILE A 55 14.00 -18.03 2.06
N THR A 56 13.74 -18.41 3.32
CA THR A 56 12.59 -17.90 4.06
C THR A 56 12.70 -16.41 4.35
N LEU A 57 13.87 -15.92 4.78
CA LEU A 57 14.10 -14.50 5.02
C LEU A 57 13.97 -13.66 3.74
N GLN A 58 14.44 -14.19 2.61
CA GLN A 58 14.30 -13.54 1.30
C GLN A 58 12.83 -13.46 0.88
N LYS A 59 12.06 -14.55 1.02
CA LYS A 59 10.62 -14.56 0.75
C LYS A 59 9.85 -13.58 1.63
N GLU A 60 10.18 -13.52 2.92
CA GLU A 60 9.56 -12.55 3.83
C GLU A 60 9.87 -11.10 3.45
N LYS A 61 11.13 -10.82 3.06
CA LYS A 61 11.53 -9.49 2.60
C LYS A 61 10.77 -9.11 1.33
N GLU A 62 10.70 -10.00 0.36
CA GLU A 62 9.94 -9.79 -0.87
C GLU A 62 8.46 -9.56 -0.58
N HIS A 63 7.87 -10.34 0.33
CA HIS A 63 6.49 -10.17 0.74
C HIS A 63 6.24 -8.80 1.40
N ARG A 64 7.13 -8.36 2.31
CA ARG A 64 7.05 -7.03 2.93
C ARG A 64 7.18 -5.91 1.91
N THR A 65 8.10 -6.04 0.95
CA THR A 65 8.27 -5.06 -0.12
C THR A 65 7.03 -4.98 -1.02
N GLU A 66 6.45 -6.12 -1.38
CA GLU A 66 5.22 -6.16 -2.18
C GLU A 66 4.05 -5.50 -1.44
N GLN A 67 3.85 -5.84 -0.15
CA GLN A 67 2.83 -5.20 0.69
C GLN A 67 3.01 -3.68 0.78
N TYR A 68 4.25 -3.22 0.96
CA TYR A 68 4.57 -1.80 0.98
C TYR A 68 4.24 -1.12 -0.35
N ASN A 69 4.66 -1.71 -1.47
CA ASN A 69 4.39 -1.18 -2.81
C ASN A 69 2.88 -1.09 -3.09
N GLN A 70 2.12 -2.12 -2.72
CA GLN A 70 0.65 -2.08 -2.84
C GLN A 70 0.03 -1.00 -1.97
N SER A 71 0.54 -0.79 -0.75
CA SER A 71 0.07 0.28 0.14
C SER A 71 0.33 1.67 -0.46
N VAL A 72 1.52 1.88 -1.03
CA VAL A 72 1.89 3.12 -1.72
C VAL A 72 0.97 3.35 -2.92
N LEU A 73 0.77 2.33 -3.77
CA LEU A 73 -0.10 2.44 -4.94
C LEU A 73 -1.54 2.83 -4.55
N ARG A 74 -2.14 2.13 -3.58
CA ARG A 74 -3.48 2.46 -3.07
C ARG A 74 -3.56 3.88 -2.52
N THR A 75 -2.47 4.38 -1.92
CA THR A 75 -2.43 5.75 -1.40
C THR A 75 -2.38 6.76 -2.54
N LEU A 76 -1.58 6.51 -3.57
CA LEU A 76 -1.49 7.35 -4.77
C LEU A 76 -2.83 7.39 -5.53
N GLU A 77 -3.48 6.23 -5.72
CA GLU A 77 -4.81 6.13 -6.33
C GLU A 77 -5.85 6.96 -5.56
N LYS A 78 -5.82 6.93 -4.22
CA LYS A 78 -6.69 7.77 -3.39
C LYS A 78 -6.39 9.26 -3.56
N ILE A 79 -5.12 9.66 -3.66
CA ILE A 79 -4.72 11.06 -3.90
C ILE A 79 -5.20 11.53 -5.27
N GLU A 80 -5.01 10.71 -6.31
CA GLU A 80 -5.47 10.98 -7.67
C GLU A 80 -7.00 11.15 -7.71
N GLN A 81 -7.74 10.23 -7.09
CA GLN A 81 -9.21 10.34 -6.97
C GLN A 81 -9.63 11.63 -6.26
N ASN A 82 -8.96 11.98 -5.15
CA ASN A 82 -9.30 13.18 -4.38
C ASN A 82 -9.03 14.47 -5.16
N THR A 83 -7.89 14.56 -5.83
CA THR A 83 -7.47 15.76 -6.58
C THR A 83 -8.17 15.90 -7.93
N GLY A 84 -8.46 14.78 -8.60
CA GLY A 84 -9.23 14.75 -9.86
C GLY A 84 -10.66 15.23 -9.67
N ASN A 85 -11.33 14.84 -8.58
CA ASN A 85 -12.72 15.22 -8.34
C ASN A 85 -12.90 16.73 -8.12
N LEU A 86 -11.95 17.43 -7.47
CA LEU A 86 -12.03 18.88 -7.30
C LEU A 86 -11.91 19.64 -8.64
N TYR A 87 -10.99 19.21 -9.52
CA TYR A 87 -10.86 19.79 -10.85
C TYR A 87 -12.12 19.56 -11.69
N GLN A 88 -12.70 18.36 -11.60
CA GLN A 88 -13.94 18.02 -12.30
C GLN A 88 -15.13 18.87 -11.85
N ILE A 89 -15.22 19.23 -10.56
CA ILE A 89 -16.26 20.15 -10.05
C ILE A 89 -16.10 21.55 -10.63
N VAL A 90 -14.87 22.08 -10.63
CA VAL A 90 -14.59 23.40 -11.23
C VAL A 90 -14.95 23.40 -12.71
N GLN A 91 -14.63 22.33 -13.45
CA GLN A 91 -15.05 22.20 -14.84
C GLN A 91 -16.58 22.15 -14.97
N LEU A 92 -17.26 21.39 -14.11
CA LEU A 92 -18.71 21.26 -14.12
C LEU A 92 -19.41 22.62 -13.93
N LEU A 93 -18.92 23.44 -13.01
CA LEU A 93 -19.44 24.78 -12.76
C LEU A 93 -19.22 25.72 -13.95
N ASN A 94 -18.15 25.53 -14.73
CA ASN A 94 -17.87 26.35 -15.91
C ASN A 94 -18.67 25.90 -17.14
N THR A 95 -19.07 24.62 -17.24
CA THR A 95 -19.80 24.08 -18.40
C THR A 95 -21.31 24.09 -18.22
N GLN A 96 -21.82 24.01 -16.98
CA GLN A 96 -23.25 23.95 -16.67
C GLN A 96 -23.78 25.31 -16.21
N THR A 97 -23.60 26.37 -17.01
CA THR A 97 -23.99 27.74 -16.64
C THR A 97 -25.45 27.88 -16.25
N ASP A 98 -26.35 27.14 -16.91
CA ASP A 98 -27.80 27.25 -16.71
C ASP A 98 -28.29 26.51 -15.45
N LYS A 99 -27.46 25.60 -14.92
CA LYS A 99 -27.75 24.81 -13.71
C LYS A 99 -26.76 25.10 -12.58
N GLN A 100 -25.94 26.14 -12.73
CA GLN A 100 -24.82 26.43 -11.85
C GLN A 100 -25.27 26.62 -10.40
N ASP A 101 -26.33 27.41 -10.17
CA ASP A 101 -26.87 27.64 -8.82
C ASP A 101 -27.33 26.34 -8.16
N THR A 102 -28.05 25.49 -8.90
CA THR A 102 -28.50 24.19 -8.40
C THR A 102 -27.33 23.25 -8.12
N ILE A 103 -26.30 23.27 -8.96
CA ILE A 103 -25.07 22.49 -8.73
C ILE A 103 -24.34 23.00 -7.48
N ILE A 104 -24.23 24.31 -7.27
CA ILE A 104 -23.61 24.91 -6.08
C ILE A 104 -24.38 24.54 -4.81
N GLU A 105 -25.72 24.58 -4.85
CA GLU A 105 -26.56 24.14 -3.73
C GLU A 105 -26.28 22.67 -3.41
N LEU A 106 -26.23 21.82 -4.44
CA LEU A 106 -25.97 20.40 -4.28
C LEU A 106 -24.56 20.11 -3.74
N LEU A 107 -23.55 20.88 -4.16
CA LEU A 107 -22.19 20.80 -3.59
C LEU A 107 -22.16 21.23 -2.12
N THR A 108 -22.97 22.22 -1.73
CA THR A 108 -23.10 22.66 -0.34
C THR A 108 -23.73 21.55 0.51
N GLU A 109 -24.76 20.87 0.00
CA GLU A 109 -25.37 19.72 0.66
C GLU A 109 -24.39 18.54 0.78
N VAL A 110 -23.57 18.29 -0.25
CA VAL A 110 -22.49 17.30 -0.18
C VAL A 110 -21.52 17.63 0.96
N LEU A 111 -21.04 18.87 1.03
CA LEU A 111 -20.11 19.29 2.08
C LEU A 111 -20.73 19.20 3.48
N ALA A 112 -22.03 19.43 3.62
CA ALA A 112 -22.76 19.29 4.88
C ALA A 112 -22.78 17.85 5.44
N ILE A 113 -22.42 16.83 4.64
CA ILE A 113 -22.21 15.46 5.11
C ILE A 113 -21.02 15.38 6.06
N SER A 114 -19.94 16.10 5.76
CA SER A 114 -18.71 16.09 6.59
C SER A 114 -18.90 16.70 7.97
N THR A 115 -19.92 17.56 8.14
CA THR A 115 -20.23 18.24 9.40
C THR A 115 -21.38 17.60 10.15
N SER A 116 -21.82 16.40 9.75
CA SER A 116 -22.85 15.64 10.47
C SER A 116 -22.40 15.26 11.88
N ALA A 117 -23.33 15.22 12.83
CA ALA A 117 -23.05 14.87 14.22
C ALA A 117 -23.04 13.35 14.45
N THR A 118 -23.83 12.60 13.67
CA THR A 118 -23.94 11.13 13.79
C THR A 118 -23.82 10.44 12.44
N LYS A 119 -23.54 9.13 12.48
CA LYS A 119 -23.48 8.29 11.29
C LYS A 119 -24.83 8.22 10.57
N GLU A 120 -25.92 8.10 11.32
CA GLU A 120 -27.28 8.07 10.77
C GLU A 120 -27.62 9.37 10.03
N GLU A 121 -27.20 10.51 10.57
CA GLU A 121 -27.37 11.82 9.93
C GLU A 121 -26.57 11.91 8.63
N ALA A 122 -25.30 11.50 8.65
CA ALA A 122 -24.44 11.48 7.47
C ALA A 122 -25.01 10.57 6.36
N GLU A 123 -25.48 9.38 6.70
CA GLU A 123 -26.12 8.46 5.75
C GLU A 123 -27.42 9.03 5.17
N GLY A 124 -28.22 9.71 6.00
CA GLY A 124 -29.45 10.39 5.56
C GLY A 124 -29.16 11.48 4.53
N LYS A 125 -28.20 12.37 4.82
CA LYS A 125 -27.76 13.43 3.90
C LYS A 125 -27.19 12.85 2.61
N TYR A 126 -26.34 11.83 2.70
CA TYR A 126 -25.78 11.16 1.54
C TYR A 126 -26.88 10.59 0.61
N ARG A 127 -27.85 9.86 1.17
CA ARG A 127 -28.99 9.33 0.39
C ARG A 127 -29.81 10.45 -0.27
N SER A 128 -30.04 11.56 0.44
CA SER A 128 -30.77 12.71 -0.09
C SER A 128 -30.03 13.35 -1.28
N VAL A 129 -28.73 13.60 -1.12
CA VAL A 129 -27.87 14.15 -2.17
C VAL A 129 -27.87 13.25 -3.41
N MET A 130 -27.68 11.94 -3.23
CA MET A 130 -27.66 11.00 -4.35
C MET A 130 -28.97 11.00 -5.16
N LYS A 131 -30.11 11.11 -4.47
CA LYS A 131 -31.42 11.26 -5.13
C LYS A 131 -31.56 12.58 -5.88
N LYS A 132 -31.06 13.68 -5.31
CA LYS A 132 -31.10 14.99 -5.96
C LYS A 132 -30.21 15.03 -7.21
N ILE A 133 -29.03 14.43 -7.18
CA ILE A 133 -28.12 14.35 -8.34
C ILE A 133 -28.84 13.78 -9.55
N THR A 134 -29.55 12.66 -9.38
CA THR A 134 -30.29 12.00 -10.47
C THR A 134 -31.52 12.77 -10.94
N THR A 135 -31.93 13.82 -10.22
CA THR A 135 -33.10 14.65 -10.55
C THR A 135 -32.69 15.98 -11.21
N VAL A 136 -31.52 16.52 -10.88
CA VAL A 136 -31.01 17.81 -11.39
C VAL A 136 -30.57 17.71 -12.86
N THR A 137 -30.12 16.54 -13.29
CA THR A 137 -29.63 16.34 -14.65
C THR A 137 -29.78 14.90 -15.10
N GLU A 138 -29.96 14.72 -16.41
CA GLU A 138 -29.94 13.42 -17.08
C GLU A 138 -28.56 13.12 -17.68
N ASP A 139 -27.65 14.10 -17.66
CA ASP A 139 -26.29 13.93 -18.16
C ASP A 139 -25.48 12.98 -17.27
N VAL A 140 -25.14 11.82 -17.82
CA VAL A 140 -24.49 10.72 -17.11
C VAL A 140 -23.13 11.15 -16.56
N GLU A 141 -22.36 11.94 -17.32
CA GLU A 141 -21.04 12.42 -16.89
C GLU A 141 -21.16 13.33 -15.66
N THR A 142 -22.11 14.27 -15.67
CA THR A 142 -22.41 15.14 -14.53
C THR A 142 -22.85 14.35 -13.30
N ILE A 143 -23.73 13.36 -13.49
CA ILE A 143 -24.16 12.46 -12.41
C ILE A 143 -22.96 11.76 -11.78
N GLN A 144 -22.06 11.20 -12.60
CA GLN A 144 -20.87 10.50 -12.13
C GLN A 144 -19.94 11.42 -11.33
N LYS A 145 -19.67 12.64 -11.82
CA LYS A 145 -18.81 13.62 -11.14
C LYS A 145 -19.37 14.02 -9.77
N LEU A 146 -20.66 14.39 -9.71
CA LEU A 146 -21.31 14.79 -8.46
C LEU A 146 -21.40 13.63 -7.47
N SER A 147 -21.70 12.42 -7.95
CA SER A 147 -21.76 11.21 -7.13
C SER A 147 -20.39 10.85 -6.56
N GLY A 148 -19.33 10.92 -7.38
CA GLY A 148 -17.97 10.66 -6.95
C GLY A 148 -17.52 11.63 -5.86
N PHE A 149 -17.90 12.91 -5.98
CA PHE A 149 -17.62 13.89 -4.92
C PHE A 149 -18.40 13.61 -3.63
N ALA A 150 -19.70 13.32 -3.73
CA ALA A 150 -20.52 12.93 -2.58
C ALA A 150 -19.94 11.73 -1.83
N GLN A 151 -19.49 10.72 -2.58
CA GLN A 151 -18.88 9.51 -2.04
C GLN A 151 -17.56 9.80 -1.33
N MET A 152 -16.72 10.67 -1.89
CA MET A 152 -15.48 11.10 -1.24
C MET A 152 -15.77 11.76 0.11
N VAL A 153 -16.68 12.74 0.16
CA VAL A 153 -16.99 13.45 1.40
C VAL A 153 -17.58 12.51 2.45
N PHE A 154 -18.42 11.57 2.04
CA PHE A 154 -18.96 10.56 2.93
C PHE A 154 -17.89 9.59 3.47
N GLN A 155 -16.93 9.19 2.63
CA GLN A 155 -15.78 8.39 3.07
C GLN A 155 -14.87 9.16 4.04
N MET A 156 -14.67 10.47 3.80
CA MET A 156 -13.92 11.32 4.73
C MET A 156 -14.59 11.35 6.11
N PHE A 157 -15.91 11.54 6.16
CA PHE A 157 -16.66 11.46 7.41
C PHE A 157 -16.45 10.12 8.12
N GLN A 158 -16.59 8.99 7.42
CA GLN A 158 -16.40 7.65 7.99
C GLN A 158 -14.96 7.36 8.44
N SER A 159 -13.97 8.07 7.91
CA SER A 159 -12.57 7.91 8.31
C SER A 159 -12.19 8.76 9.52
N LEU A 160 -12.98 9.80 9.82
CA LEU A 160 -12.73 10.77 10.90
C LEU A 160 -13.60 10.54 12.14
N GLY A 161 -14.80 9.95 11.96
CA GLY A 161 -15.71 9.55 13.04
C GLY A 161 -15.59 8.08 13.41
#